data_AF-A0A350H541-F1
#
_entry.id   AF-A0A350H541-F1
#
_cell.length_a   1.000
_cell.length_b   1.000
_cell.length_c   1.000
_cell.angle_alpha   90.00
_cell.angle_beta   90.00
_cell.angle_gamma   90.00
#
_symmetry.space_group_name_H-M   'P 1'
#
loop_
_entity.id
_entity.type
_entity.pdbx_description
1 polymer ?
#
loop_
_entity_poly.entity_id
_entity_poly.type
_entity_poly.pdbx_seq_one_letter_code
_entity_poly.pdbx_strand_id
1 'polypeptide(L)'
;MKNIYLASPLFNNGSNNLKTLINKIDKVEREIMLAENIKREIDKMKQGSIALVNQITTVSKIRIYNPKRNKDVLSDIRISNKKLDLIDKAIIYGLTK
;
A
#
# COMPACT_ATOMS: atom_id res chain seq x y z
N MET A 1 -29.69 -14.07 56.56
CA MET A 1 -29.51 -13.03 55.51
C MET A 1 -28.13 -13.18 54.88
N LYS A 2 -28.05 -13.81 53.70
CA LYS A 2 -26.87 -13.77 52.82
C LYS A 2 -27.40 -13.73 51.39
N ASN A 3 -27.55 -12.52 50.85
CA ASN A 3 -27.81 -12.36 49.41
C ASN A 3 -26.46 -12.55 48.70
N ILE A 4 -26.29 -13.75 48.15
CA ILE A 4 -25.26 -14.09 47.20
C ILE A 4 -25.58 -13.30 45.92
N TYR A 5 -24.89 -12.19 45.69
CA TYR A 5 -24.81 -11.62 44.36
C TYR A 5 -23.90 -12.54 43.54
N LEU A 6 -24.52 -13.51 42.85
CA LEU A 6 -23.90 -14.25 41.76
C LEU A 6 -23.54 -13.24 40.67
N ALA A 7 -22.24 -12.94 40.52
CA ALA A 7 -21.72 -12.31 39.32
C ALA A 7 -22.09 -13.21 38.14
N SER A 8 -23.03 -12.75 37.32
CA SER A 8 -23.61 -13.54 36.23
C SER A 8 -22.63 -13.65 35.05
N PRO A 9 -22.42 -14.86 34.49
CA PRO A 9 -21.53 -15.08 33.33
C PRO A 9 -21.97 -14.38 32.03
N LEU A 10 -23.16 -13.74 32.05
CA LEU A 10 -23.70 -12.96 30.93
C LEU A 10 -22.93 -11.65 30.68
N PHE A 11 -22.33 -11.05 31.71
CA PHE A 11 -21.61 -9.78 31.57
C PHE A 11 -20.23 -9.94 30.87
N ASN A 12 -19.62 -11.12 31.02
CA ASN A 12 -18.32 -11.42 30.42
C ASN A 12 -18.42 -11.69 28.90
N ASN A 13 -19.48 -12.36 28.44
CA ASN A 13 -19.65 -12.71 27.03
C ASN A 13 -20.01 -11.50 26.15
N GLY A 14 -20.83 -10.57 26.63
CA GLY A 14 -21.14 -9.33 25.90
C GLY A 14 -19.89 -8.45 25.68
N SER A 15 -19.03 -8.36 26.69
CA SER A 15 -17.79 -7.57 26.63
C SER A 15 -16.78 -8.11 25.62
N ASN A 16 -16.66 -9.43 25.50
CA ASN A 16 -15.77 -10.07 24.52
C ASN A 16 -16.23 -9.89 23.07
N ASN A 17 -17.54 -9.91 22.84
CA ASN A 17 -18.12 -9.66 21.52
C ASN A 17 -17.95 -8.20 21.08
N LEU A 18 -18.14 -7.24 22.00
CA LEU A 18 -17.88 -5.82 21.73
C LEU A 18 -16.42 -5.56 21.37
N LYS A 19 -15.48 -6.14 22.12
CA LYS A 19 -14.04 -6.03 21.82
C LYS A 19 -13.69 -6.59 20.43
N THR A 20 -14.32 -7.71 20.07
CA THR A 20 -14.12 -8.33 18.75
C THR A 20 -14.70 -7.46 17.63
N LEU A 21 -15.85 -6.82 17.86
CA LEU A 21 -16.46 -5.91 16.89
C LEU A 21 -15.61 -4.67 16.65
N ILE A 22 -15.07 -4.06 17.71
CA ILE A 22 -14.17 -2.90 17.61
C ILE A 22 -12.93 -3.25 16.78
N ASN A 23 -12.28 -4.39 17.06
CA ASN A 23 -11.12 -4.84 16.27
C ASN A 23 -11.44 -5.05 14.78
N LYS A 24 -12.66 -5.47 14.45
CA LYS A 24 -13.12 -5.61 13.05
C LYS A 24 -13.31 -4.25 12.41
N ILE A 25 -13.89 -3.27 13.11
CA ILE A 25 -14.04 -1.90 12.63
C ILE A 25 -12.66 -1.30 12.33
N ASP A 26 -11.71 -1.39 13.28
CA ASP A 26 -10.33 -0.90 13.10
C ASP A 26 -9.62 -1.56 11.90
N LYS A 27 -9.95 -2.81 11.60
CA LYS A 27 -9.40 -3.52 10.43
C LYS A 27 -10.00 -2.97 9.14
N VAL A 28 -11.33 -2.81 9.09
CA VAL A 28 -12.04 -2.28 7.92
C VAL A 28 -11.59 -0.85 7.62
N GLU A 29 -11.44 0.00 8.63
CA GLU A 29 -10.95 1.38 8.46
C GLU A 29 -9.55 1.40 7.83
N ARG A 30 -8.64 0.52 8.28
CA ARG A 30 -7.31 0.39 7.68
C ARG A 30 -7.35 -0.08 6.24
N GLU A 31 -8.26 -0.99 5.89
CA GLU A 31 -8.45 -1.46 4.51
C GLU A 31 -9.03 -0.36 3.61
N ILE A 32 -9.98 0.44 4.10
CA ILE A 32 -10.53 1.60 3.39
C ILE A 32 -9.41 2.61 3.11
N MET A 33 -8.64 2.99 4.13
CA MET A 33 -7.51 3.91 3.94
C MET A 33 -6.50 3.40 2.92
N LEU A 34 -6.20 2.09 2.93
CA LEU A 34 -5.31 1.50 1.94
C LEU A 34 -5.90 1.59 0.53
N ALA A 35 -7.18 1.27 0.36
CA ALA A 35 -7.87 1.34 -0.93
C ALA A 35 -7.88 2.77 -1.49
N GLU A 36 -8.09 3.78 -0.65
CA GLU A 36 -8.02 5.18 -1.03
C GLU A 36 -6.61 5.58 -1.47
N ASN A 37 -5.56 5.11 -0.77
CA ASN A 37 -4.18 5.36 -1.17
C ASN A 37 -3.88 4.74 -2.54
N ILE A 38 -4.30 3.49 -2.77
CA ILE A 38 -4.16 2.80 -4.06
C ILE A 38 -4.88 3.58 -5.16
N LYS A 39 -6.12 4.00 -4.92
CA LYS A 39 -6.91 4.77 -5.89
C LYS A 39 -6.20 6.07 -6.29
N ARG A 40 -5.67 6.80 -5.31
CA ARG A 40 -4.92 8.05 -5.57
C ARG A 40 -3.68 7.81 -6.43
N GLU A 41 -2.92 6.75 -6.17
CA GLU A 41 -1.75 6.42 -6.98
C GLU A 41 -2.12 5.98 -8.40
N ILE A 42 -3.19 5.20 -8.57
CA ILE A 42 -3.72 4.82 -9.89
C ILE A 42 -4.13 6.06 -10.69
N ASP A 43 -4.83 7.00 -10.06
CA ASP A 43 -5.30 8.21 -10.75
C ASP A 43 -4.13 9.10 -11.18
N LYS A 44 -3.05 9.17 -10.40
CA LYS A 44 -1.79 9.80 -10.84
C LYS A 44 -1.19 9.09 -12.05
N MET A 45 -1.13 7.75 -12.04
CA MET A 45 -0.55 6.97 -13.15
C MET A 45 -1.36 7.09 -14.45
N LYS A 46 -2.69 7.29 -14.37
CA LYS A 46 -3.58 7.49 -15.53
C LYS A 46 -3.33 8.80 -16.28
N GLN A 47 -2.79 9.82 -15.62
CA GLN A 47 -2.44 11.08 -16.28
C GLN A 47 -1.34 10.88 -17.35
N GLY A 48 -0.67 9.73 -17.33
CA GLY A 48 0.43 9.40 -18.22
C GLY A 48 1.76 9.88 -17.66
N SER A 49 2.85 9.30 -18.14
CA SER A 49 4.21 9.68 -17.76
C SER A 49 5.15 9.59 -18.96
N ILE A 50 6.18 10.44 -18.95
CA ILE A 50 7.23 10.49 -19.97
C ILE A 50 8.55 10.18 -19.26
N ALA A 51 9.32 9.23 -19.81
CA ALA A 51 10.64 8.89 -19.29
C ALA A 51 11.72 9.65 -20.07
N LEU A 52 12.54 10.45 -19.35
CA LEU A 52 13.65 11.21 -19.92
C LEU A 52 14.94 10.42 -19.80
N VAL A 53 15.36 9.80 -20.90
CA VAL A 53 16.52 8.88 -20.94
C VAL A 53 17.84 9.60 -20.64
N ASN A 54 17.95 10.87 -21.01
CA ASN A 54 19.11 11.71 -20.71
C ASN A 54 19.24 12.10 -19.22
N GLN A 55 18.24 11.80 -18.39
CA GLN A 55 18.24 12.10 -16.95
C GLN A 55 18.36 10.85 -16.08
N ILE A 56 18.73 9.71 -16.66
CA ILE A 56 19.00 8.49 -15.88
C ILE A 56 20.18 8.76 -14.96
N THR A 57 19.97 8.50 -13.67
CA THR A 57 20.98 8.73 -12.63
C THR A 57 20.93 7.66 -11.56
N THR A 58 22.08 7.39 -10.96
CA THR A 58 22.20 6.47 -9.83
C THR A 58 21.71 7.16 -8.56
N VAL A 59 20.74 6.54 -7.88
CA VAL A 59 20.23 7.01 -6.60
C VAL A 59 20.46 5.97 -5.50
N SER A 60 20.78 6.44 -4.30
CA SER A 60 20.85 5.57 -3.12
C SER A 60 19.46 5.04 -2.75
N LYS A 61 19.37 3.80 -2.25
CA LYS A 61 18.09 3.18 -1.83
C LYS A 61 17.30 4.03 -0.82
N ILE A 62 18.00 4.77 0.05
CA ILE A 62 17.38 5.67 1.04
C ILE A 62 16.57 6.82 0.42
N ARG A 63 16.79 7.14 -0.87
CA ARG A 63 16.07 8.20 -1.60
C ARG A 63 14.72 7.72 -2.18
N ILE A 64 14.44 6.42 -2.14
CA ILE A 64 13.16 5.86 -2.60
C ILE A 64 12.14 6.00 -1.47
N TYR A 65 11.15 6.86 -1.66
CA TYR A 65 10.10 7.13 -0.66
C TYR A 65 8.89 6.19 -0.77
N ASN A 66 8.52 5.80 -1.99
CA ASN A 66 7.42 4.89 -2.28
C ASN A 66 7.78 4.06 -3.53
N PRO A 67 7.92 2.74 -3.45
CA PRO A 67 7.77 1.89 -2.26
C PRO A 67 9.03 1.88 -1.37
N LYS A 68 8.86 2.01 -0.05
CA LYS A 68 9.92 1.87 0.97
C LYS A 68 9.92 0.50 1.65
N ARG A 69 8.74 -0.12 1.75
CA ARG A 69 8.50 -1.45 2.35
C ARG A 69 7.71 -2.32 1.38
N ASN A 70 7.83 -3.64 1.50
CA ASN A 70 7.11 -4.58 0.63
C ASN A 70 5.58 -4.47 0.70
N LYS A 71 5.03 -3.79 1.70
CA LYS A 71 3.57 -3.59 1.87
C LYS A 71 3.09 -2.23 1.36
N ASP A 72 3.96 -1.41 0.80
CA ASP A 72 3.58 -0.12 0.25
C ASP A 72 2.83 -0.30 -1.09
N VAL A 73 2.06 0.73 -1.45
CA VAL A 73 1.10 0.68 -2.57
C VAL A 73 1.74 0.30 -3.91
N LEU A 74 2.98 0.71 -4.15
CA LEU A 74 3.67 0.50 -5.43
C LEU A 74 4.64 -0.69 -5.44
N SER A 75 4.71 -1.49 -4.37
CA SER A 75 5.77 -2.50 -4.17
C SER A 75 5.78 -3.60 -5.23
N ASP A 76 4.62 -4.01 -5.73
CA ASP A 76 4.47 -5.05 -6.75
C ASP A 76 4.15 -4.48 -8.15
N ILE A 77 4.16 -3.16 -8.30
CA ILE A 77 3.85 -2.52 -9.57
C ILE A 77 5.09 -2.47 -10.45
N ARG A 78 4.99 -3.07 -11.63
CA ARG A 78 6.07 -3.10 -12.63
C ARG A 78 5.56 -2.60 -13.98
N ILE A 79 6.45 -1.94 -14.71
CA ILE A 79 6.21 -1.58 -16.10
C ILE A 79 6.22 -2.85 -16.95
N SER A 80 5.34 -2.93 -17.95
CA SER A 80 5.30 -4.04 -18.90
C SER A 80 6.64 -4.20 -19.64
N ASN A 81 7.09 -5.44 -19.84
CA ASN A 81 8.35 -5.74 -20.55
C ASN A 81 8.50 -4.99 -21.88
N LYS A 82 7.43 -4.96 -22.71
CA LYS A 82 7.42 -4.21 -23.98
C LYS A 82 7.81 -2.73 -23.84
N LYS A 83 7.40 -2.06 -22.75
CA LYS A 83 7.75 -0.66 -22.50
C LYS A 83 9.18 -0.52 -21.97
N LEU A 84 9.69 -1.50 -21.22
CA LEU A 84 11.09 -1.54 -20.81
C LEU A 84 12.00 -1.69 -22.04
N ASP A 85 11.65 -2.56 -22.98
CA ASP A 85 12.41 -2.73 -24.24
C ASP A 85 12.51 -1.42 -25.05
N LEU A 86 11.49 -0.55 -24.98
CA LEU A 86 11.52 0.77 -25.62
C LEU A 86 12.51 1.72 -24.94
N ILE A 87 12.61 1.67 -23.61
CA ILE A 87 13.59 2.45 -22.84
C ILE A 87 14.99 1.98 -23.19
N ASP A 88 15.23 0.66 -23.22
CA ASP A 88 16.54 0.09 -23.55
C ASP A 88 17.00 0.50 -24.95
N LYS A 89 16.11 0.44 -25.95
CA LYS A 89 16.40 0.91 -27.32
C LYS A 89 16.76 2.39 -27.34
N ALA A 90 16.06 3.22 -26.58
CA ALA A 90 16.34 4.65 -26.51
C ALA A 90 17.69 4.96 -25.83
N ILE A 91 18.06 4.19 -24.79
CA ILE A 91 19.38 4.27 -24.15
C ILE A 91 20.47 3.91 -25.16
N ILE A 92 20.36 2.76 -25.82
CA ILE A 92 21.36 2.30 -26.79
C ILE A 92 21.54 3.34 -27.90
N TYR A 93 20.43 3.82 -28.48
CA TYR A 93 20.46 4.83 -29.53
C TYR A 93 21.19 6.11 -29.09
N GLY A 94 20.99 6.55 -27.85
CA GLY A 94 21.65 7.73 -27.30
C GLY A 94 23.15 7.56 -27.04
N LEU A 95 23.64 6.32 -26.92
CA LEU A 95 25.05 6.01 -26.65
C LEU A 95 25.85 5.64 -27.91
N THR A 96 25.18 5.16 -28.97
CA THR A 96 25.83 4.71 -30.21
C THR A 96 25.91 5.77 -31.31
N LYS A 97 25.39 6.98 -31.06
CA LYS A 97 25.50 8.14 -31.94
C LYS A 97 26.71 8.96 -31.58
#